data_AF-A0AAE1NNK6-F1
#
_entry.id   AF-A0AAE1NNK6-F1
#
_cell.length_a   1.000
_cell.length_b   1.000
_cell.length_c   1.000
_cell.angle_alpha   90.00
_cell.angle_beta   90.00
_cell.angle_gamma   90.00
#
_symmetry.space_group_name_H-M   'P 1'
#
loop_
_entity.id
_entity.type
_entity.pdbx_description
1 polymer ?
#
loop_
_entity_poly.entity_id
_entity_poly.type
_entity_poly.pdbx_seq_one_letter_code
_entity_poly.pdbx_strand_id
1 'polypeptide(L)'
;MPSTRPTPKPTRPLPTTRPTHTPTTLPTPSIRPTPTTLPSWVLESREEAQISRRRGLLQERAVRIHQPRTTSIAVDVEGLKEQVEEKQRLEERERRRESEVEEVMARQDRTAVLLNHQYNQKEALQKEELRRYWKEEQRPERRREYDLNSHQHVTSALYQLREEELTESEVRARGKHLEEVKEDLRLAERRAIQQYNIHLMHEYEECQRDKEWQVLATRNDRMAQLGQRHSILQQK
;
A
#
# COMPACT_ATOMS: atom_id res chain seq x y z
N MET A 1 -0.43 -22.05 -9.09
CA MET A 1 -1.62 -21.74 -8.25
C MET A 1 -1.14 -21.04 -6.99
N PRO A 2 -1.04 -19.70 -6.95
CA PRO A 2 -0.59 -19.00 -5.76
C PRO A 2 -1.73 -18.95 -4.74
N SER A 3 -1.48 -19.50 -3.55
CA SER A 3 -2.38 -19.48 -2.40
C SER A 3 -2.38 -18.08 -1.78
N THR A 4 -3.41 -17.30 -2.09
CA THR A 4 -3.64 -15.99 -1.47
C THR A 4 -4.20 -16.19 -0.06
N ARG A 5 -3.33 -16.11 0.95
CA ARG A 5 -3.75 -16.04 2.35
C ARG A 5 -4.40 -14.67 2.60
N PRO A 6 -5.65 -14.61 3.09
CA PRO A 6 -6.28 -13.33 3.41
C PRO A 6 -5.59 -12.70 4.62
N THR A 7 -5.17 -11.45 4.48
CA THR A 7 -4.65 -10.64 5.57
C THR A 7 -5.78 -10.26 6.53
N PRO A 8 -5.57 -10.33 7.86
CA PRO A 8 -6.58 -9.95 8.82
C PRO A 8 -6.81 -8.43 8.79
N LYS A 9 -8.08 -8.02 8.79
CA LYS A 9 -8.48 -6.61 8.87
C LYS A 9 -7.99 -5.98 10.19
N PRO A 10 -7.58 -4.70 10.18
CA PRO A 10 -7.23 -3.98 11.40
C PRO A 10 -8.47 -3.81 12.28
N THR A 11 -8.51 -4.55 13.38
CA THR A 11 -9.52 -4.41 14.43
C THR A 11 -9.32 -3.08 15.13
N ARG A 12 -10.25 -2.14 14.90
CA ARG A 12 -10.30 -0.86 15.60
C ARG A 12 -10.48 -1.13 17.10
N PRO A 13 -9.60 -0.65 18.00
CA PRO A 13 -9.79 -0.85 19.43
C PRO A 13 -11.09 -0.15 19.85
N LEU A 14 -11.99 -0.89 20.50
CA LEU A 14 -13.15 -0.31 21.16
C LEU A 14 -12.67 0.66 22.24
N PRO A 15 -13.34 1.81 22.45
CA PRO A 15 -13.08 2.66 23.60
C PRO A 15 -13.42 1.86 24.86
N THR A 16 -12.39 1.40 25.57
CA THR A 16 -12.51 0.89 26.94
C THR A 16 -12.81 2.07 27.84
N THR A 17 -14.08 2.45 27.92
CA THR A 17 -14.58 3.23 29.06
C THR A 17 -14.53 2.31 30.27
N ARG A 18 -13.38 2.29 30.95
CA ARG A 18 -13.26 1.69 32.27
C ARG A 18 -14.10 2.58 33.20
N PRO A 19 -15.21 2.10 33.77
CA PRO A 19 -15.89 2.88 34.80
C PRO A 19 -14.94 2.99 35.98
N THR A 20 -14.48 4.20 36.26
CA THR A 20 -13.83 4.52 37.52
C THR A 20 -14.89 4.34 38.60
N HIS A 21 -14.93 3.16 39.20
CA HIS A 21 -15.68 2.91 40.41
C HIS A 21 -15.01 3.73 41.51
N THR A 22 -15.48 4.96 41.72
CA THR A 22 -15.21 5.69 42.94
C THR A 22 -15.75 4.82 44.09
N PRO A 23 -14.95 4.51 45.12
CA PRO A 23 -15.46 3.79 46.27
C PRO A 23 -16.59 4.61 46.88
N THR A 24 -17.78 4.01 46.93
CA THR A 24 -18.93 4.55 47.65
C THR A 24 -18.56 4.58 49.13
N THR A 25 -17.97 5.69 49.55
CA THR A 25 -17.80 6.03 50.96
C THR A 25 -19.21 6.15 51.54
N LEU A 26 -19.54 5.27 52.49
CA LEU A 26 -20.78 5.33 53.25
C LEU A 26 -20.99 6.76 53.76
N PRO A 27 -22.18 7.36 53.58
CA PRO A 27 -22.44 8.68 54.13
C PRO A 27 -22.33 8.59 55.65
N THR A 28 -21.31 9.23 56.19
CA THR A 28 -21.26 9.60 57.61
C THR A 28 -22.61 10.24 57.94
N PRO A 29 -23.28 9.89 59.05
CA PRO A 29 -24.52 10.54 59.44
C PRO A 29 -24.23 12.03 59.59
N SER A 30 -24.59 12.80 58.57
CA SER A 30 -24.57 14.24 58.59
C SER A 30 -25.55 14.63 59.67
N ILE A 31 -25.00 14.96 60.84
CA ILE A 31 -25.67 15.75 61.87
C ILE A 31 -26.28 16.92 61.09
N ARG A 32 -27.60 16.88 60.88
CA ARG A 32 -28.29 17.98 60.22
C ARG A 32 -28.02 19.18 61.11
N PRO A 33 -27.28 20.21 60.65
CA PRO A 33 -27.26 21.43 61.42
C PRO A 33 -28.71 21.83 61.58
N THR A 34 -29.14 21.99 62.83
CA THR A 34 -30.42 22.62 63.14
C THR A 34 -30.51 23.88 62.29
N PRO A 35 -31.70 24.21 61.73
CA PRO A 35 -31.84 25.43 60.94
C PRO A 35 -31.45 26.59 61.85
N THR A 36 -30.21 27.04 61.72
CA THR A 36 -29.75 28.25 62.37
C THR A 36 -30.52 29.32 61.64
N THR A 37 -31.64 29.72 62.24
CA THR A 37 -32.44 30.85 61.84
C THR A 37 -31.46 32.01 61.75
N LEU A 38 -31.04 32.32 60.52
CA LEU A 38 -30.14 33.43 60.29
C LEU A 38 -30.81 34.65 60.89
N PRO A 39 -30.09 35.44 61.70
CA PRO A 39 -30.68 36.61 62.31
C PRO A 39 -31.20 37.56 61.22
N SER A 40 -32.30 38.26 61.49
CA SER A 40 -33.10 38.97 60.47
C SER A 40 -32.28 39.91 59.58
N TRP A 41 -31.25 40.56 60.13
CA TRP A 41 -30.34 41.45 59.40
C TRP A 41 -29.50 40.74 58.32
N VAL A 42 -29.22 39.43 58.47
CA VAL A 42 -28.54 38.62 57.43
C VAL A 42 -29.51 38.26 56.31
N LEU A 43 -30.78 38.04 56.63
CA LEU A 43 -31.85 37.82 55.64
C LEU A 43 -32.14 39.10 54.87
N GLU A 44 -32.27 40.23 55.58
CA GLU A 44 -32.44 41.57 55.00
C GLU A 44 -31.27 41.93 54.08
N SER A 45 -30.01 41.74 54.52
CA SER A 45 -28.84 42.01 53.68
C SER A 45 -28.78 41.13 52.42
N ARG A 46 -29.21 39.87 52.52
CA ARG A 46 -29.28 38.96 51.37
C ARG A 46 -30.40 39.34 50.41
N GLU A 47 -31.55 39.76 50.95
CA GLU A 47 -32.69 40.26 50.18
C GLU A 47 -32.33 41.57 49.46
N GLU A 48 -31.67 42.50 50.14
CA GLU A 48 -31.15 43.74 49.56
C GLU A 48 -30.14 43.48 48.43
N ALA A 49 -29.23 42.52 48.61
CA ALA A 49 -28.28 42.12 47.56
C ALA A 49 -28.98 41.49 46.35
N GLN A 50 -30.01 40.67 46.58
CA GLN A 50 -30.82 40.09 45.49
C GLN A 50 -31.64 41.15 44.76
N ILE A 51 -32.25 42.08 45.48
CA ILE A 51 -33.01 43.20 44.91
C ILE A 51 -32.07 44.08 44.07
N SER A 52 -30.85 44.35 44.57
CA SER A 52 -29.85 45.14 43.86
C SER A 52 -29.37 44.47 42.57
N ARG A 53 -29.07 43.15 42.60
CA ARG A 53 -28.76 42.37 41.38
C ARG A 53 -29.91 42.41 40.38
N ARG A 54 -31.14 42.21 40.86
CA ARG A 54 -32.33 42.23 40.01
C ARG A 54 -32.54 43.60 39.36
N ARG A 55 -32.34 44.69 40.11
CA ARG A 55 -32.38 46.06 39.58
C ARG A 55 -31.31 46.29 38.52
N GLY A 56 -30.08 45.84 38.74
CA GLY A 56 -28.99 45.93 37.75
C GLY A 56 -29.35 45.23 36.43
N LEU A 57 -29.79 43.97 36.49
CA LEU A 57 -30.20 43.21 35.30
C LEU A 57 -31.39 43.87 34.55
N LEU A 58 -32.34 44.45 35.29
CA LEU A 58 -33.47 45.15 34.70
C LEU A 58 -33.05 46.46 34.02
N GLN A 59 -32.08 47.19 34.60
CA GLN A 59 -31.51 48.39 33.98
C GLN A 59 -30.74 48.03 32.70
N GLU A 60 -29.87 47.01 32.74
CA GLU A 60 -29.16 46.49 31.56
C GLU A 60 -30.12 46.02 30.46
N ARG A 61 -31.25 45.42 30.84
CA ARG A 61 -32.30 45.02 29.90
C ARG A 61 -33.02 46.23 29.32
N ALA A 62 -33.35 47.22 30.15
CA ALA A 62 -34.02 48.44 29.70
C ALA A 62 -33.15 49.21 28.70
N VAL A 63 -31.84 49.35 28.97
CA VAL A 63 -30.87 49.98 28.06
C VAL A 63 -30.82 49.26 26.71
N ARG A 64 -30.82 47.92 26.72
CA ARG A 64 -30.88 47.12 25.48
C ARG A 64 -32.17 47.37 24.72
N ILE A 65 -33.32 47.28 25.36
CA ILE A 65 -34.64 47.42 24.72
C ILE A 65 -34.85 48.83 24.14
N HIS A 66 -34.36 49.88 24.82
CA HIS A 66 -34.58 51.27 24.41
C HIS A 66 -33.66 51.75 23.28
N GLN A 67 -32.65 50.97 22.89
CA GLN A 67 -31.77 51.28 21.78
C GLN A 67 -32.20 50.48 20.53
N PRO A 68 -32.92 51.09 19.57
CA PRO A 68 -33.47 50.37 18.40
C PRO A 68 -32.39 49.77 17.49
N ARG A 69 -31.18 50.35 17.48
CA ARG A 69 -30.04 49.84 16.69
C ARG A 69 -29.49 48.53 17.26
N THR A 70 -29.30 48.43 18.58
CA THR A 70 -28.73 47.24 19.23
C THR A 70 -29.76 46.11 19.37
N THR A 71 -31.06 46.41 19.37
CA THR A 71 -32.13 45.40 19.37
C THR A 71 -32.38 44.75 18.02
N SER A 72 -32.18 45.47 16.90
CA SER A 72 -32.42 44.90 15.57
C SER A 72 -31.35 43.87 15.17
N ILE A 73 -30.07 44.11 15.52
CA ILE A 73 -28.94 43.22 15.24
C ILE A 73 -27.87 43.42 16.33
N ALA A 74 -27.95 42.64 17.41
CA ALA A 74 -26.89 42.59 18.41
C ALA A 74 -25.79 41.63 17.93
N VAL A 75 -24.64 42.16 17.52
CA VAL A 75 -23.45 41.36 17.17
C VAL A 75 -22.40 41.56 18.25
N ASP A 76 -21.98 40.47 18.88
CA ASP A 76 -20.82 40.46 19.77
C ASP A 76 -19.54 40.45 18.94
N VAL A 77 -19.06 41.64 18.61
CA VAL A 77 -17.86 41.81 17.76
C VAL A 77 -16.60 41.26 18.44
N GLU A 78 -16.53 41.30 19.76
CA GLU A 78 -15.39 40.78 20.52
C GLU A 78 -15.40 39.26 20.54
N GLY A 79 -16.54 38.64 20.87
CA GLY A 79 -16.69 37.19 20.80
C GLY A 79 -16.46 36.62 19.38
N LEU A 80 -16.88 37.34 18.33
CA LEU A 80 -16.59 36.94 16.96
C LEU A 80 -15.10 37.04 16.60
N LYS A 81 -14.39 38.07 17.09
CA LYS A 81 -12.94 38.17 16.89
C LYS A 81 -12.21 37.01 17.56
N GLU A 82 -12.57 36.68 18.80
CA GLU A 82 -12.00 35.55 19.52
C GLU A 82 -12.23 34.22 18.79
N GLN A 83 -13.45 34.00 18.28
CA GLN A 83 -13.76 32.80 17.49
C GLN A 83 -12.95 32.72 16.19
N VAL A 84 -12.76 33.84 15.50
CA VAL A 84 -11.94 33.91 14.28
C VAL A 84 -10.47 33.60 14.60
N GLU A 85 -9.92 34.19 15.67
CA GLU A 85 -8.55 33.92 16.11
C GLU A 85 -8.36 32.46 16.54
N GLU A 86 -9.32 31.89 17.29
CA GLU A 86 -9.27 30.48 17.68
C GLU A 86 -9.27 29.56 16.45
N LYS A 87 -10.15 29.83 15.48
CA LYS A 87 -10.21 29.08 14.23
C LYS A 87 -8.88 29.15 13.46
N GLN A 88 -8.29 30.33 13.34
CA GLN A 88 -6.99 30.49 12.68
C GLN A 88 -5.87 29.72 13.40
N ARG A 89 -5.83 29.74 14.73
CA ARG A 89 -4.86 28.97 15.52
C ARG A 89 -5.04 27.46 15.32
N LEU A 90 -6.27 26.98 15.19
CA LEU A 90 -6.56 25.57 14.91
C LEU A 90 -6.10 25.19 13.50
N GLU A 91 -6.44 25.98 12.50
CA GLU A 91 -6.02 25.77 11.11
C GLU A 91 -4.49 25.78 10.97
N GLU A 92 -3.79 26.69 11.64
CA GLU A 92 -2.33 26.72 11.60
C GLU A 92 -1.72 25.48 12.26
N ARG A 93 -2.29 25.02 13.38
CA ARG A 93 -1.86 23.80 14.05
C ARG A 93 -2.07 22.57 13.17
N GLU A 94 -3.20 22.49 12.48
CA GLU A 94 -3.50 21.40 11.55
C GLU A 94 -2.54 21.44 10.36
N ARG A 95 -2.34 22.61 9.75
CA ARG A 95 -1.36 22.79 8.66
C ARG A 95 0.05 22.38 9.05
N ARG A 96 0.50 22.70 10.26
CA ARG A 96 1.82 22.26 10.76
C ARG A 96 1.90 20.74 10.87
N ARG A 97 0.85 20.09 11.39
CA ARG A 97 0.80 18.62 11.45
C ARG A 97 0.83 18.00 10.06
N GLU A 98 0.05 18.51 9.12
CA GLU A 98 0.03 18.03 7.74
C GLU A 98 1.40 18.16 7.09
N SER A 99 2.07 19.30 7.26
CA SER A 99 3.44 19.53 6.77
C SER A 99 4.44 18.54 7.37
N GLU A 100 4.35 18.26 8.68
CA GLU A 100 5.22 17.28 9.34
C GLU A 100 5.00 15.86 8.77
N VAL A 101 3.74 15.47 8.54
CA VAL A 101 3.41 14.18 7.94
C VAL A 101 3.93 14.09 6.50
N GLU A 102 3.74 15.12 5.70
CA GLU A 102 4.22 15.18 4.32
C GLU A 102 5.75 15.05 4.25
N GLU A 103 6.48 15.74 5.12
CA GLU A 103 7.94 15.61 5.19
C GLU A 103 8.40 14.20 5.59
N VAL A 104 7.69 13.54 6.48
CA VAL A 104 8.00 12.16 6.88
C VAL A 104 7.73 11.21 5.72
N MET A 105 6.60 11.37 5.03
CA MET A 105 6.26 10.57 3.85
C MET A 105 7.31 10.73 2.74
N ALA A 106 7.69 11.98 2.42
CA ALA A 106 8.71 12.25 1.42
C ALA A 106 10.07 11.62 1.76
N ARG A 107 10.44 11.57 3.04
CA ARG A 107 11.66 10.88 3.52
C ARG A 107 11.54 9.36 3.37
N GLN A 108 10.39 8.80 3.71
CA GLN A 108 10.12 7.37 3.58
C GLN A 108 10.13 6.91 2.12
N ASP A 109 9.52 7.68 1.21
CA ASP A 109 9.50 7.38 -0.21
C ASP A 109 10.91 7.36 -0.81
N ARG A 110 11.74 8.35 -0.49
CA ARG A 110 13.16 8.37 -0.90
C ARG A 110 13.90 7.13 -0.40
N THR A 111 13.66 6.75 0.84
CA THR A 111 14.28 5.55 1.44
C THR A 111 13.81 4.28 0.73
N ALA A 112 12.52 4.16 0.43
CA ALA A 112 11.95 3.02 -0.29
C ALA A 112 12.55 2.88 -1.70
N VAL A 113 12.72 3.98 -2.44
CA VAL A 113 13.36 3.98 -3.76
C VAL A 113 14.81 3.50 -3.68
N LEU A 114 15.58 3.99 -2.70
CA LEU A 114 16.98 3.56 -2.51
C LEU A 114 17.08 2.08 -2.17
N LEU A 115 16.23 1.57 -1.26
CA LEU A 115 16.20 0.16 -0.90
C LEU A 115 15.81 -0.73 -2.08
N ASN A 116 14.83 -0.31 -2.88
CA ASN A 116 14.42 -1.05 -4.06
C ASN A 116 15.55 -1.12 -5.10
N HIS A 117 16.28 -0.01 -5.28
CA HIS A 117 17.44 0.00 -6.18
C HIS A 117 18.54 -0.97 -5.72
N GLN A 118 18.87 -0.95 -4.42
CA GLN A 118 19.84 -1.90 -3.84
C GLN A 118 19.40 -3.35 -3.98
N TYR A 119 18.11 -3.62 -3.79
CA TYR A 119 17.54 -4.96 -3.97
C TYR A 119 17.70 -5.44 -5.41
N ASN A 120 17.31 -4.62 -6.39
CA ASN A 120 17.41 -4.95 -7.80
C ASN A 120 18.87 -5.19 -8.25
N GLN A 121 19.82 -4.41 -7.73
CA GLN A 121 21.24 -4.64 -7.97
C GLN A 121 21.70 -6.00 -7.43
N LYS A 122 21.31 -6.34 -6.19
CA LYS A 122 21.65 -7.65 -5.60
C LYS A 122 21.03 -8.80 -6.39
N GLU A 123 19.78 -8.65 -6.81
CA GLU A 123 19.09 -9.65 -7.62
C GLU A 123 19.80 -9.84 -8.98
N ALA A 124 20.22 -8.75 -9.62
CA ALA A 124 20.99 -8.82 -10.87
C ALA A 124 22.32 -9.57 -10.69
N LEU A 125 23.07 -9.26 -9.62
CA LEU A 125 24.31 -9.97 -9.29
C LEU A 125 24.07 -11.46 -9.04
N GLN A 126 23.04 -11.82 -8.27
CA GLN A 126 22.68 -13.23 -8.04
C GLN A 126 22.34 -13.95 -9.35
N LYS A 127 21.61 -13.31 -10.26
CA LYS A 127 21.31 -13.87 -11.59
C LYS A 127 22.57 -14.05 -12.43
N GLU A 128 23.53 -13.13 -12.34
CA GLU A 128 24.83 -13.26 -13.02
C GLU A 128 25.66 -14.41 -12.45
N GLU A 129 25.73 -14.53 -11.13
CA GLU A 129 26.41 -15.63 -10.45
C GLU A 129 25.80 -16.99 -10.83
N LEU A 130 24.47 -17.09 -10.85
CA LEU A 130 23.78 -18.30 -11.30
C LEU A 130 24.09 -18.63 -12.76
N ARG A 131 24.04 -17.65 -13.66
CA ARG A 131 24.40 -17.85 -15.07
C ARG A 131 25.84 -18.32 -15.22
N ARG A 132 26.76 -17.73 -14.45
CA ARG A 132 28.17 -18.12 -14.43
C ARG A 132 28.32 -19.55 -13.94
N TYR A 133 27.66 -19.92 -12.84
CA TYR A 133 27.67 -21.27 -12.31
C TYR A 133 27.13 -22.30 -13.31
N TRP A 134 25.99 -22.02 -13.94
CA TRP A 134 25.45 -22.90 -14.99
C TRP A 134 26.41 -23.06 -16.16
N LYS A 135 27.07 -21.98 -16.58
CA LYS A 135 28.04 -21.99 -17.67
C LYS A 135 29.33 -22.73 -17.30
N GLU A 136 29.79 -22.69 -16.05
CA GLU A 136 31.04 -23.31 -15.63
C GLU A 136 30.86 -24.77 -15.22
N GLU A 137 29.85 -25.05 -14.38
CA GLU A 137 29.67 -26.34 -13.72
C GLU A 137 28.60 -27.22 -14.39
N GLN A 138 27.55 -26.63 -14.98
CA GLN A 138 26.46 -27.40 -15.61
C GLN A 138 26.62 -27.56 -17.13
N ARG A 139 27.87 -27.53 -17.59
CA ARG A 139 28.22 -27.81 -18.98
C ARG A 139 27.76 -29.23 -19.38
N PRO A 140 27.14 -29.42 -20.56
CA PRO A 140 26.80 -30.74 -21.06
C PRO A 140 27.98 -31.71 -21.00
N GLU A 141 29.17 -31.23 -21.33
CA GLU A 141 30.42 -31.99 -21.35
C GLU A 141 30.83 -32.57 -20.00
N ARG A 142 30.36 -31.98 -18.89
CA ARG A 142 30.65 -32.46 -17.52
C ARG A 142 29.65 -33.50 -17.03
N ARG A 143 28.60 -33.82 -17.79
CA ARG A 143 27.62 -34.83 -17.39
C ARG A 143 28.23 -36.23 -17.52
N ARG A 144 27.91 -37.11 -16.57
CA ARG A 144 28.40 -38.51 -16.58
C ARG A 144 27.99 -39.30 -17.82
N GLU A 145 26.83 -38.95 -18.38
CA GLU A 145 26.25 -39.56 -19.58
C GLU A 145 26.63 -38.85 -20.88
N TYR A 146 27.49 -37.82 -20.81
CA TYR A 146 27.83 -37.02 -21.98
C TYR A 146 28.46 -37.86 -23.09
N ASP A 147 29.39 -38.74 -22.74
CA ASP A 147 30.06 -39.61 -23.73
C ASP A 147 29.07 -40.53 -24.42
N LEU A 148 28.08 -41.06 -23.70
CA LEU A 148 27.02 -41.91 -24.25
C LEU A 148 26.09 -41.16 -25.21
N ASN A 149 25.78 -39.90 -24.91
CA ASN A 149 24.83 -39.07 -25.64
C ASN A 149 25.49 -38.08 -26.62
N SER A 150 26.82 -38.10 -26.75
CA SER A 150 27.51 -37.23 -27.68
C SER A 150 27.22 -37.65 -29.12
N HIS A 151 26.81 -36.71 -29.97
CA HIS A 151 26.57 -36.97 -31.39
C HIS A 151 27.81 -37.56 -32.08
N GLN A 152 29.02 -37.20 -31.61
CA GLN A 152 30.26 -37.78 -32.11
C GLN A 152 30.40 -39.26 -31.73
N HIS A 153 30.01 -39.65 -30.51
CA HIS A 153 30.03 -41.03 -30.07
C HIS A 153 28.97 -41.87 -30.78
N VAL A 154 27.76 -41.34 -30.97
CA VAL A 154 26.69 -42.02 -31.72
C VAL A 154 27.11 -42.19 -33.19
N THR A 155 27.66 -41.16 -33.82
CA THR A 155 28.11 -41.26 -35.21
C THR A 155 29.31 -42.19 -35.37
N SER A 156 30.32 -42.12 -34.50
CA SER A 156 31.46 -43.05 -34.56
C SER A 156 31.04 -44.50 -34.33
N ALA A 157 30.15 -44.76 -33.37
CA ALA A 157 29.58 -46.08 -33.16
C ALA A 157 28.79 -46.57 -34.39
N LEU A 158 28.01 -45.69 -35.03
CA LEU A 158 27.30 -46.02 -36.28
C LEU A 158 28.26 -46.29 -37.45
N TYR A 159 29.39 -45.58 -37.53
CA TYR A 159 30.42 -45.81 -38.56
C TYR A 159 31.19 -47.12 -38.31
N GLN A 160 31.54 -47.44 -37.06
CA GLN A 160 32.16 -48.72 -36.70
C GLN A 160 31.23 -49.89 -37.02
N LEU A 161 29.95 -49.75 -36.69
CA LEU A 161 28.91 -50.68 -37.10
C LEU A 161 28.78 -50.80 -38.62
N ARG A 162 29.05 -49.75 -39.39
CA ARG A 162 29.00 -49.77 -40.87
C ARG A 162 30.16 -50.56 -41.50
N GLU A 163 31.30 -50.65 -40.84
CA GLU A 163 32.52 -51.31 -41.33
C GLU A 163 32.61 -52.81 -40.99
N GLU A 164 31.85 -53.29 -40.00
CA GLU A 164 31.69 -54.72 -39.73
C GLU A 164 30.82 -55.38 -40.81
N GLU A 165 31.38 -56.31 -41.59
CA GLU A 165 30.62 -57.10 -42.58
C GLU A 165 29.58 -57.98 -41.88
N LEU A 166 28.31 -57.56 -41.95
CA LEU A 166 27.22 -58.23 -41.26
C LEU A 166 26.63 -59.40 -42.04
N THR A 167 26.26 -60.43 -41.30
CA THR A 167 25.48 -61.56 -41.79
C THR A 167 24.03 -61.14 -42.11
N GLU A 168 23.35 -61.81 -43.05
CA GLU A 168 21.98 -61.48 -43.48
C GLU A 168 20.93 -61.41 -42.34
N SER A 169 21.16 -62.14 -41.24
CA SER A 169 20.34 -62.09 -40.02
C SER A 169 20.46 -60.76 -39.29
N GLU A 170 21.64 -60.16 -39.28
CA GLU A 170 21.92 -58.90 -38.62
C GLU A 170 21.48 -57.71 -39.47
N VAL A 171 21.49 -57.83 -40.81
CA VAL A 171 20.89 -56.86 -41.74
C VAL A 171 19.37 -56.75 -41.50
N ARG A 172 18.68 -57.87 -41.22
CA ARG A 172 17.25 -57.88 -40.85
C ARG A 172 16.99 -57.27 -39.47
N ALA A 173 17.86 -57.51 -38.49
CA ALA A 173 17.77 -56.86 -37.18
C ALA A 173 18.06 -55.34 -37.27
N ARG A 174 19.02 -54.94 -38.10
CA ARG A 174 19.35 -53.54 -38.39
C ARG A 174 18.26 -52.81 -39.16
N GLY A 175 17.49 -53.48 -40.01
CA GLY A 175 16.33 -52.88 -40.67
C GLY A 175 15.30 -52.34 -39.67
N LYS A 176 15.07 -53.06 -38.57
CA LYS A 176 14.20 -52.61 -37.46
C LYS A 176 14.82 -51.45 -36.67
N HIS A 177 16.11 -51.55 -36.34
CA HIS A 177 16.84 -50.46 -35.67
C HIS A 177 16.89 -49.17 -36.51
N LEU A 178 16.99 -49.28 -37.84
CA LEU A 178 16.98 -48.12 -38.73
C LEU A 178 15.61 -47.44 -38.78
N GLU A 179 14.51 -48.19 -38.64
CA GLU A 179 13.18 -47.60 -38.49
C GLU A 179 13.02 -46.91 -37.13
N GLU A 180 13.51 -47.51 -36.04
CA GLU A 180 13.49 -46.90 -34.70
C GLU A 180 14.29 -45.58 -34.69
N VAL A 181 15.49 -45.56 -35.27
CA VAL A 181 16.30 -44.33 -35.40
C VAL A 181 15.60 -43.27 -36.26
N LYS A 182 14.87 -43.68 -37.30
CA LYS A 182 14.05 -42.74 -38.11
C LYS A 182 12.86 -42.21 -37.31
N GLU A 183 12.23 -43.01 -36.46
CA GLU A 183 11.18 -42.54 -35.56
C GLU A 183 11.70 -41.57 -34.52
N ASP A 184 12.87 -41.82 -33.96
CA ASP A 184 13.54 -40.93 -33.00
C ASP A 184 13.94 -39.59 -33.64
N LEU A 185 14.44 -39.61 -34.88
CA LEU A 185 14.69 -38.39 -35.66
C LEU A 185 13.40 -37.59 -35.87
N ARG A 186 12.30 -38.24 -36.27
CA ARG A 186 10.98 -37.59 -36.40
C ARG A 186 10.46 -37.06 -35.06
N LEU A 187 10.79 -37.72 -33.94
CA LEU A 187 10.42 -37.27 -32.61
C LEU A 187 11.24 -36.03 -32.20
N ALA A 188 12.54 -36.03 -32.50
CA ALA A 188 13.42 -34.89 -32.27
C ALA A 188 12.99 -33.67 -33.10
N GLU A 189 12.66 -33.86 -34.38
CA GLU A 189 12.09 -32.81 -35.24
C GLU A 189 10.78 -32.26 -34.68
N ARG A 190 9.87 -33.14 -34.23
CA ARG A 190 8.62 -32.70 -33.57
C ARG A 190 8.87 -31.89 -32.31
N ARG A 191 9.83 -32.29 -31.48
CA ARG A 191 10.21 -31.54 -30.27
C ARG A 191 10.81 -30.17 -30.62
N ALA A 192 11.66 -30.11 -31.64
CA ALA A 192 12.23 -28.84 -32.12
C ALA A 192 11.15 -27.89 -32.62
N ILE A 193 10.18 -28.39 -33.39
CA ILE A 193 9.02 -27.61 -33.86
C ILE A 193 8.16 -27.14 -32.67
N GLN A 194 7.91 -27.99 -31.68
CA GLN A 194 7.16 -27.61 -30.49
C GLN A 194 7.87 -26.51 -29.68
N GLN A 195 9.18 -26.63 -29.48
CA GLN A 195 9.98 -25.60 -28.80
C GLN A 195 9.97 -24.27 -29.56
N TYR A 196 10.11 -24.32 -30.88
CA TYR A 196 10.02 -23.13 -31.73
C TYR A 196 8.64 -22.47 -31.63
N ASN A 197 7.56 -23.24 -31.67
CA ASN A 197 6.21 -22.70 -31.52
C ASN A 197 5.98 -22.07 -30.14
N ILE A 198 6.49 -22.70 -29.07
CA ILE A 198 6.42 -22.13 -27.72
C ILE A 198 7.18 -20.81 -27.66
N HIS A 199 8.39 -20.74 -28.24
CA HIS A 199 9.17 -19.51 -28.31
C HIS A 199 8.41 -18.41 -29.06
N LEU A 200 7.85 -18.73 -30.23
CA LEU A 200 7.11 -17.77 -31.05
C LEU A 200 5.86 -17.24 -30.32
N MET A 201 5.16 -18.10 -29.58
CA MET A 201 4.02 -17.71 -28.75
C MET A 201 4.43 -16.76 -27.63
N HIS A 202 5.55 -17.03 -26.94
CA HIS A 202 6.05 -16.14 -25.90
C HIS A 202 6.47 -14.77 -26.45
N GLU A 203 7.16 -14.72 -27.59
CA GLU A 203 7.50 -13.44 -28.25
C GLU A 203 6.25 -12.65 -28.63
N TYR A 204 5.21 -13.33 -29.13
CA TYR A 204 3.94 -12.69 -29.44
C TYR A 204 3.26 -12.11 -28.20
N GLU A 205 3.22 -12.86 -27.10
CA GLU A 205 2.67 -12.41 -25.82
C GLU A 205 3.46 -11.22 -25.24
N GLU A 206 4.79 -11.21 -25.36
CA GLU A 206 5.62 -10.06 -25.00
C GLU A 206 5.30 -8.83 -25.86
N CYS A 207 5.21 -8.99 -27.18
CA CYS A 207 4.84 -7.91 -28.08
C CYS A 207 3.45 -7.32 -27.77
N GLN A 208 2.47 -8.17 -27.39
CA GLN A 208 1.14 -7.71 -26.98
C GLN A 208 1.19 -6.93 -25.66
N ARG A 209 1.91 -7.44 -24.66
CA ARG A 209 2.10 -6.75 -23.37
C ARG A 209 2.76 -5.39 -23.56
N ASP A 210 3.75 -5.29 -24.44
CA ASP A 210 4.42 -4.02 -24.74
C ASP A 210 3.48 -3.00 -25.40
N LYS A 211 2.64 -3.45 -26.34
CA LYS A 211 1.61 -2.58 -26.96
C LYS A 211 0.59 -2.10 -25.93
N GLU A 212 0.11 -2.97 -25.06
CA GLU A 212 -0.81 -2.60 -23.98
C GLU A 212 -0.17 -1.60 -23.02
N TRP A 213 1.10 -1.81 -22.66
CA TRP A 213 1.87 -0.87 -21.85
C TRP A 213 2.01 0.50 -22.51
N GLN A 214 2.28 0.56 -23.81
CA GLN A 214 2.34 1.82 -24.55
C GLN A 214 0.99 2.56 -24.57
N VAL A 215 -0.12 1.82 -24.74
CA VAL A 215 -1.47 2.40 -24.68
C VAL A 215 -1.78 2.95 -23.28
N LEU A 216 -1.41 2.22 -22.22
CA LEU A 216 -1.59 2.68 -20.85
C LEU A 216 -0.70 3.89 -20.52
N ALA A 217 0.56 3.89 -20.97
CA ALA A 217 1.48 5.01 -20.80
C ALA A 217 0.93 6.28 -21.46
N THR A 218 0.53 6.19 -22.74
CA THR A 218 -0.06 7.34 -23.46
C THR A 218 -1.37 7.81 -22.84
N ARG A 219 -2.20 6.90 -22.30
CA ARG A 219 -3.41 7.27 -21.54
C ARG A 219 -3.06 8.02 -20.25
N ASN A 220 -2.09 7.53 -19.49
CA ASN A 220 -1.66 8.17 -18.25
C ASN A 220 -1.06 9.56 -18.50
N ASP A 221 -0.25 9.72 -19.55
CA ASP A 221 0.28 11.01 -19.97
C ASP A 221 -0.82 12.00 -20.33
N ARG A 222 -1.85 11.57 -21.07
CA ARG A 222 -3.02 12.41 -21.37
C ARG A 222 -3.77 12.82 -20.11
N MET A 223 -3.95 11.91 -19.16
CA MET A 223 -4.59 12.22 -17.87
C MET A 223 -3.77 13.21 -17.06
N ALA A 224 -2.44 13.08 -17.04
CA ALA A 224 -1.54 14.03 -16.39
C ALA A 224 -1.63 15.43 -17.01
N GLN A 225 -1.64 15.54 -18.35
CA GLN A 225 -1.83 16.82 -19.05
C GLN A 225 -3.18 17.47 -18.75
N LEU A 226 -4.26 16.67 -18.70
CA LEU A 226 -5.58 17.17 -18.31
C LEU A 226 -5.60 17.67 -16.85
N GLY A 227 -4.95 16.95 -15.94
CA GLY A 227 -4.79 17.36 -14.55
C GLY A 227 -4.03 18.69 -14.42
N GLN A 228 -2.92 18.85 -15.15
CA GLN A 228 -2.17 20.11 -15.20
C GLN A 228 -3.01 21.26 -15.74
N ARG A 229 -3.74 21.05 -16.85
CA ARG A 229 -4.66 22.05 -17.42
C ARG A 229 -5.75 22.46 -16.43
N HIS A 230 -6.34 21.50 -15.74
CA HIS A 230 -7.37 21.78 -14.74
C HIS A 230 -6.80 22.57 -13.56
N SER A 231 -5.61 22.23 -13.08
CA SER A 231 -4.91 22.98 -12.03
C SER A 231 -4.64 24.43 -12.44
N ILE A 232 -4.18 24.67 -13.67
CA ILE A 232 -3.96 26.03 -14.20
C ILE A 232 -5.26 26.83 -14.27
N LEU A 233 -6.39 26.19 -14.65
CA LEU A 233 -7.69 26.85 -14.70
C LEU A 233 -8.23 27.22 -13.31
N GLN A 234 -7.94 26.45 -12.27
CA GLN A 234 -8.37 26.78 -10.90
C GLN A 234 -7.54 27.89 -10.25
N GLN A 235 -6.34 28.19 -10.77
CA GLN A 235 -5.46 29.25 -10.26
C GLN A 235 -5.74 30.63 -10.89
N LYS A 236 -6.61 30.71 -11.91
CA LYS A 236 -7.03 31.95 -12.56
C LYS A 236 -8.40 32.39 -12.05
#